data_AF-A0A6L6GH26-F1
#
_entry.id   AF-A0A6L6GH26-F1
#
_cell.length_a   1.000
_cell.length_b   1.000
_cell.length_c   1.000
_cell.angle_alpha   90.00
_cell.angle_beta   90.00
_cell.angle_gamma   90.00
#
_symmetry.space_group_name_H-M   'P 1'
#
loop_
_entity.id
_entity.type
_entity.pdbx_description
1 polymer ?
#
loop_
_entity_poly.entity_id
_entity_poly.type
_entity_poly.pdbx_seq_one_letter_code
_entity_poly.pdbx_strand_id
1 'polypeptide(L)' 'MTVIASTGYIADAVVLKSSGSQVIDIKVLDAVKLARLSKIPHVDKTVTYQLIHDFEIKKPL' A
#
# COMPACT_ATOMS: atom_id res chain seq x y z
N MET A 1 1.06 1.53 -5.53
CA MET A 1 1.27 0.15 -5.05
C MET A 1 0.53 -0.82 -5.98
N THR A 2 1.04 -2.03 -6.14
CA THR A 2 0.45 -3.07 -7.01
C THR A 2 -0.17 -4.15 -6.14
N VAL A 3 -1.45 -4.44 -6.37
CA VAL A 3 -2.25 -5.34 -5.53
C VAL A 3 -2.81 -6.48 -6.39
N ILE A 4 -2.71 -7.71 -5.89
CA ILE A 4 -3.35 -8.89 -6.49
C ILE A 4 -4.82 -8.93 -6.03
N ALA A 5 -5.75 -8.68 -6.94
CA ALA A 5 -7.17 -8.46 -6.63
C ALA A 5 -7.82 -9.67 -5.91
N SER A 6 -7.48 -10.88 -6.35
CA SER A 6 -8.05 -12.13 -5.83
C SER A 6 -7.67 -12.44 -4.37
N THR A 7 -6.52 -11.94 -3.91
CA THR A 7 -5.98 -12.24 -2.58
C THR A 7 -5.92 -11.03 -1.65
N GLY A 8 -5.97 -9.82 -2.23
CA GLY A 8 -5.71 -8.56 -1.54
C GLY A 8 -4.24 -8.38 -1.14
N TYR A 9 -3.34 -9.20 -1.68
CA TYR A 9 -1.91 -9.13 -1.37
C TYR A 9 -1.27 -7.95 -2.11
N ILE A 10 -0.46 -7.18 -1.39
CA ILE A 10 0.31 -6.07 -1.96
C ILE A 10 1.64 -6.63 -2.45
N ALA A 11 1.79 -6.75 -3.76
CA ALA A 11 2.99 -7.32 -4.37
C ALA A 11 4.16 -6.34 -4.34
N ASP A 12 3.87 -5.05 -4.53
CA ASP A 12 4.88 -4.00 -4.52
C ASP A 12 4.29 -2.66 -4.04
N ALA A 13 5.11 -1.84 -3.38
CA ALA A 13 4.73 -0.53 -2.90
C ALA A 13 5.93 0.43 -2.99
N VAL A 14 5.65 1.64 -3.48
CA VAL A 14 6.65 2.72 -3.62
C VAL A 14 6.07 4.02 -3.08
N VAL A 15 6.94 4.85 -2.51
CA VAL A 15 6.58 6.18 -2.01
C VAL A 15 6.64 7.16 -3.17
N LEU A 16 5.49 7.72 -3.55
CA LEU A 16 5.39 8.72 -4.64
C LEU A 16 5.67 10.14 -4.13
N LYS A 17 5.31 10.43 -2.87
CA LYS A 17 5.49 11.73 -2.23
C LYS A 17 5.95 11.51 -0.79
N SER A 18 7.10 12.08 -0.44
CA SER A 18 7.66 11.99 0.91
C SER A 18 6.88 12.87 1.90
N SER A 19 6.80 12.42 3.15
CA SER A 19 6.30 13.24 4.27
C SER A 19 7.29 14.33 4.71
N GLY A 20 8.50 14.36 4.17
CA GLY A 20 9.60 15.20 4.61
C GLY A 20 10.46 14.56 5.71
N SER A 21 10.11 13.37 6.19
CA SER A 21 10.92 12.57 7.12
C SER A 21 11.10 11.15 6.62
N GLN A 22 12.33 10.77 6.33
CA GLN A 22 12.68 9.44 5.83
C GLN A 22 12.26 8.32 6.81
N VAL A 23 12.38 8.56 8.11
CA VAL A 23 12.02 7.58 9.15
C VAL A 23 10.53 7.27 9.12
N ILE A 24 9.71 8.29 8.91
CA ILE A 24 8.25 8.14 8.82
C ILE A 24 7.89 7.40 7.52
N ASP A 25 8.49 7.80 6.39
CA ASP A 25 8.24 7.16 5.10
C ASP A 25 8.59 5.66 5.11
N ILE A 26 9.71 5.28 5.74
CA ILE A 26 10.11 3.87 5.90
C ILE A 26 9.09 3.12 6.76
N LYS A 27 8.67 3.68 7.90
CA LYS A 27 7.67 3.04 8.77
C LYS A 27 6.34 2.82 8.05
N VAL A 28 5.89 3.79 7.27
CA VAL A 28 4.67 3.66 6.46
C VAL A 28 4.85 2.57 5.41
N LEU A 29 5.99 2.55 4.70
CA LEU A 29 6.26 1.54 3.68
C LEU A 29 6.29 0.13 4.26
N ASP A 30 6.94 -0.07 5.41
CA ASP A 30 7.00 -1.36 6.09
C ASP A 30 5.63 -1.80 6.58
N ALA A 31 4.83 -0.89 7.14
CA ALA A 31 3.46 -1.17 7.53
C ALA A 31 2.59 -1.56 6.32
N VAL A 32 2.75 -0.88 5.19
CA VAL A 32 2.03 -1.20 3.94
C VAL A 32 2.43 -2.58 3.40
N LYS A 33 3.71 -2.97 3.48
CA LYS A 33 4.15 -4.32 3.05
C LYS A 33 3.54 -5.44 3.89
N LEU A 34 3.27 -5.19 5.17
CA LEU A 34 2.63 -6.16 6.07
C LEU A 34 1.09 -6.12 5.97
N ALA A 35 0.53 -5.06 5.40
CA ALA A 35 -0.90 -4.91 5.24
C ALA A 35 -1.47 -5.85 4.18
N ARG A 36 -2.76 -6.16 4.32
CA ARG A 36 -3.53 -6.91 3.34
C ARG A 36 -4.85 -6.23 3.09
N LEU A 37 -5.18 -6.03 1.82
CA LEU A 37 -6.42 -5.39 1.41
C LEU A 37 -7.56 -6.41 1.35
N SER A 38 -8.80 -5.91 1.38
CA SER A 38 -9.97 -6.72 1.12
C SER A 38 -9.91 -7.27 -0.30
N LYS A 39 -9.99 -8.60 -0.44
CA LYS A 39 -10.03 -9.27 -1.74
C LYS A 39 -11.29 -8.88 -2.51
N ILE A 40 -11.18 -8.82 -3.83
CA ILE A 40 -12.32 -8.67 -4.73
C ILE A 40 -12.79 -10.09 -5.11
N PRO A 41 -14.00 -10.51 -4.71
CA PRO A 41 -14.47 -11.87 -4.97
C PRO A 41 -14.75 -12.09 -6.46
N HIS A 42 -14.57 -13.33 -6.93
CA HIS A 42 -14.83 -13.77 -8.31
C HIS A 42 -13.94 -13.15 -9.40
N VAL A 43 -12.83 -12.51 -9.01
CA VAL A 43 -11.82 -12.00 -9.94
C VAL A 43 -10.76 -13.06 -10.21
N ASP A 44 -10.26 -13.13 -11.45
CA ASP A 44 -9.18 -14.03 -11.82
C ASP A 44 -7.92 -13.80 -10.95
N LYS A 45 -7.19 -14.88 -10.66
CA LYS A 45 -6.03 -14.86 -9.77
C LYS A 45 -4.88 -13.99 -10.30
N THR A 46 -4.83 -13.77 -11.60
CA THR A 46 -3.79 -12.99 -12.29
C THR A 46 -4.09 -11.49 -12.33
N VAL A 47 -5.31 -11.07 -11.97
CA VAL A 47 -5.67 -9.65 -12.03
C VAL A 47 -4.93 -8.89 -10.94
N THR A 48 -4.12 -7.93 -11.39
CA THR A 48 -3.47 -6.95 -10.54
C THR A 48 -4.00 -5.56 -10.85
N TYR A 49 -4.06 -4.69 -9.86
CA TYR A 49 -4.38 -3.28 -10.05
C TYR A 49 -3.38 -2.37 -9.34
N GLN A 50 -3.28 -1.14 -9.84
CA GLN A 50 -2.52 -0.09 -9.19
C GLN A 50 -3.42 0.70 -8.25
N LEU A 51 -2.95 0.92 -7.04
CA LEU A 51 -3.60 1.74 -6.03
C LEU A 51 -2.67 2.89 -5.63
N ILE A 52 -3.22 4.10 -5.60
CA ILE A 52 -2.58 5.28 -5.02
C ILE A 52 -3.37 5.62 -3.77
N HIS A 53 -2.67 5.83 -2.66
CA HIS A 53 -3.28 6.19 -1.39
C HIS A 53 -2.45 7.29 -0.73
N ASP A 54 -3.12 8.38 -0.38
CA ASP A 54 -2.52 9.50 0.32
C ASP A 54 -2.71 9.32 1.83
N PHE A 55 -1.59 9.27 2.55
CA PHE A 55 -1.59 9.19 4.01
C PHE A 55 -1.52 10.59 4.61
N GLU A 56 -2.61 11.01 5.25
CA GLU A 56 -2.60 12.23 6.06
C GLU A 56 -2.02 11.93 7.45
N ILE A 57 -0.74 12.24 7.61
CA ILE A 57 -0.06 12.14 8.91
C ILE A 57 -0.39 13.39 9.71
N LYS A 58 -1.43 13.32 10.54
CA LYS A 58 -1.75 14.39 11.49
C LYS A 58 -0.62 14.46 12.51
N LYS A 59 0.17 15.54 12.41
CA LYS A 59 1.30 16.02 13.24
C LYS A 59 2.02 14.96 14.11
N PRO A 60 3.36 14.81 14.00
CA PRO A 60 4.09 13.95 14.91
C PRO A 60 3.95 14.47 16.35
N LEU A 61 3.78 13.53 17.29
CA LEU A 61 3.93 13.75 18.73
C LEU A 61 5.24 14.48 19.06
#